data_AF-A0A2E1X425-F1
#
_entry.id   AF-A0A2E1X425-F1
#
_cell.length_a   1.000
_cell.length_b   1.000
_cell.length_c   1.000
_cell.angle_alpha   90.00
_cell.angle_beta   90.00
_cell.angle_gamma   90.00
#
_symmetry.space_group_name_H-M   'P 1'
#
loop_
_entity.id
_entity.type
_entity.pdbx_description
1 polymer ?
#
loop_
_entity_poly.entity_id
_entity_poly.type
_entity_poly.pdbx_seq_one_letter_code
_entity_poly.pdbx_strand_id
1 'polypeptide(L)'
;MNQNILTRLNLAFLLSGVLTVIIPSPLFSQSLFIRGDCNIDNSLDIADAIFGLGVLFSGAGPANCADACDVNDDGSHDIGDPISLLSNLFNAGPNPPAPNSCGEDPTSDSLDCQNGPAECVPLTEDCSNGVDDDGDGLIDCADRDCITDPACIVPLSFEFDVYPLITVECTFCHGPPNPLGNLDMTTGGVTAAYTRIVNTPSNECSNYDLIEPNDSQASWLLRKIEGTHLAAAAVFGCDAIAAGVQMPLGPFCCLEPNQIDMIRDWIDSGADP
;
A
#
# COMPACT_ATOMS: atom_id res chain seq x y z
N MET A 1 -63.90 14.86 0.65
CA MET A 1 -65.08 14.14 1.18
C MET A 1 -64.67 12.68 1.33
N ASN A 2 -64.32 12.25 2.55
CA ASN A 2 -65.19 11.55 3.52
C ASN A 2 -65.22 10.03 3.24
N GLN A 3 -65.03 9.05 4.12
CA GLN A 3 -64.85 8.83 5.58
C GLN A 3 -64.31 7.37 5.69
N ASN A 4 -63.31 7.00 6.50
CA ASN A 4 -63.34 6.67 7.94
C ASN A 4 -64.05 5.35 8.34
N ILE A 5 -63.40 4.62 9.29
CA ILE A 5 -63.94 3.65 10.30
C ILE A 5 -64.02 2.17 9.86
N LEU A 6 -63.64 1.10 10.59
CA LEU A 6 -62.84 0.75 11.80
C LEU A 6 -63.31 -0.70 12.16
N THR A 7 -62.41 -1.63 12.55
CA THR A 7 -62.59 -2.71 13.59
C THR A 7 -61.38 -3.68 13.56
N ARG A 8 -60.34 -3.55 14.40
CA ARG A 8 -60.05 -4.22 15.70
C ARG A 8 -60.52 -5.69 15.79
N LEU A 9 -59.72 -6.70 16.17
CA LEU A 9 -59.12 -6.85 17.52
C LEU A 9 -58.18 -8.10 17.64
N ASN A 10 -56.97 -7.91 18.23
CA ASN A 10 -56.13 -8.79 19.11
C ASN A 10 -55.76 -10.25 18.69
N LEU A 11 -54.55 -10.81 18.94
CA LEU A 11 -53.85 -10.89 20.24
C LEU A 11 -52.40 -11.48 20.14
N ALA A 12 -51.45 -10.83 20.85
CA ALA A 12 -50.21 -11.29 21.54
C ALA A 12 -49.05 -12.01 20.80
N PHE A 13 -47.82 -11.43 20.73
CA PHE A 13 -46.67 -11.49 21.69
C PHE A 13 -46.10 -12.92 21.87
N LEU A 14 -44.87 -13.26 21.47
CA LEU A 14 -43.59 -12.90 22.11
C LEU A 14 -42.40 -13.36 21.24
N LEU A 15 -41.54 -12.43 20.83
CA LEU A 15 -40.10 -12.67 20.66
C LEU A 15 -39.42 -11.30 20.64
N SER A 16 -39.07 -10.80 21.82
CA SER A 16 -38.11 -9.70 21.98
C SER A 16 -36.72 -10.23 21.62
N GLY A 17 -36.49 -10.52 20.34
CA GLY A 17 -35.16 -10.69 19.79
C GLY A 17 -34.57 -9.30 19.63
N VAL A 18 -33.87 -8.82 20.66
CA VAL A 18 -32.89 -7.74 20.45
C VAL A 18 -31.86 -8.35 19.50
N LEU A 19 -31.92 -7.95 18.23
CA LEU A 19 -30.85 -8.22 17.29
C LEU A 19 -29.66 -7.39 17.77
N THR A 20 -28.85 -7.96 18.65
CA THR A 20 -27.52 -7.45 18.96
C THR A 20 -26.72 -7.54 17.68
N VAL A 21 -26.61 -6.41 16.98
CA VAL A 21 -25.53 -6.20 16.04
C VAL A 21 -24.25 -6.31 16.87
N ILE A 22 -23.56 -7.45 16.75
CA ILE A 22 -22.17 -7.56 17.18
C ILE A 22 -21.41 -6.70 16.16
N ILE A 23 -21.31 -5.40 16.45
CA ILE A 23 -20.28 -4.60 15.82
C ILE A 23 -18.99 -5.28 16.29
N PRO A 24 -18.10 -5.76 15.40
CA PRO A 24 -16.75 -6.07 15.86
C PRO A 24 -16.29 -4.82 16.58
N SER A 25 -15.98 -4.94 17.87
CA SER A 25 -15.26 -3.89 18.57
C SER A 25 -14.15 -3.44 17.63
N PRO A 26 -13.88 -2.13 17.46
CA PRO A 26 -12.59 -1.77 16.90
C PRO A 26 -11.57 -2.58 17.70
N LEU A 27 -10.74 -3.37 17.02
CA LEU A 27 -9.50 -3.84 17.62
C LEU A 27 -8.94 -2.58 18.29
N PHE A 28 -8.86 -2.58 19.61
CA PHE A 28 -8.39 -1.41 20.34
C PHE A 28 -6.99 -1.17 19.80
N SER A 29 -6.85 -0.13 18.98
CA SER A 29 -5.56 0.35 18.52
C SER A 29 -4.89 0.84 19.79
N GLN A 30 -4.00 0.04 20.36
CA GLN A 30 -3.17 0.50 21.46
C GLN A 30 -2.35 1.68 20.94
N SER A 31 -2.22 2.72 21.76
CA SER A 31 -1.29 3.80 21.47
C SER A 31 0.13 3.26 21.57
N LEU A 32 1.04 3.77 20.74
CA LEU A 32 2.47 3.48 20.90
C LEU A 32 2.95 3.98 22.27
N PHE A 33 3.94 3.30 22.84
CA PHE A 33 4.52 3.65 24.13
C PHE A 33 6.01 3.31 24.21
N ILE A 34 6.64 3.73 25.31
CA ILE A 34 7.98 3.33 25.68
C ILE A 34 7.86 2.50 26.95
N ARG A 35 8.32 1.25 26.95
CA ARG A 35 8.27 0.39 28.13
C ARG A 35 9.12 0.98 29.24
N GLY A 36 8.52 1.19 30.40
CA GLY A 36 9.15 1.88 31.53
C GLY A 36 8.77 3.33 31.70
N ASP A 37 8.24 4.02 30.68
CA ASP A 37 7.69 5.39 30.79
C ASP A 37 6.24 5.36 31.30
N CYS A 38 6.08 4.88 32.53
CA CYS A 38 4.78 4.64 33.15
C CYS A 38 4.01 5.95 33.42
N ASN A 39 4.72 7.07 33.60
CA ASN A 39 4.09 8.39 33.80
C ASN A 39 3.82 9.15 32.47
N ILE A 40 4.34 8.65 31.35
CA ILE A 40 4.09 9.10 29.98
C ILE A 40 4.66 10.51 29.71
N ASP A 41 5.84 10.79 30.28
CA ASP A 41 6.54 12.06 30.10
C ASP A 41 7.71 11.99 29.10
N ASN A 42 7.83 10.88 28.37
CA ASN A 42 8.84 10.58 27.36
C ASN A 42 10.26 10.43 27.95
N SER A 43 10.39 10.26 29.26
CA SER A 43 11.67 10.08 29.95
C SER A 43 11.61 8.88 30.89
N LEU A 44 12.46 7.87 30.64
CA LEU A 44 12.56 6.71 31.51
C LEU A 44 13.45 7.03 32.72
N ASP A 45 12.84 7.35 33.86
CA ASP A 45 13.54 7.71 35.09
C ASP A 45 12.85 7.25 36.40
N ILE A 46 13.23 7.84 37.53
CA ILE A 46 12.69 7.45 38.85
C ILE A 46 11.21 7.86 39.03
N ALA A 47 10.75 8.87 38.31
CA ALA A 47 9.37 9.35 38.35
C ALA A 47 8.40 8.27 37.88
N ASP A 48 8.80 7.42 36.94
CA ASP A 48 8.00 6.27 36.47
C ASP A 48 7.82 5.21 37.54
N ALA A 49 8.91 4.84 38.23
CA ALA A 49 8.84 3.89 39.33
C ALA A 49 7.93 4.41 40.46
N ILE A 50 7.98 5.71 40.73
CA ILE A 50 7.11 6.37 41.72
C ILE A 50 5.65 6.34 41.25
N PHE A 51 5.39 6.63 39.98
CA PHE A 51 4.04 6.63 39.42
C PHE A 51 3.44 5.22 39.42
N GLY A 52 4.17 4.20 38.96
CA GLY A 52 3.74 2.79 39.00
C GLY A 52 3.40 2.32 40.42
N LEU A 53 4.26 2.63 41.41
CA LEU A 53 3.93 2.36 42.83
C LEU A 53 2.69 3.13 43.30
N GLY A 54 2.48 4.34 42.78
CA GLY A 54 1.27 5.15 43.02
C GLY A 54 0.01 4.50 42.49
N VAL A 55 0.06 3.90 41.30
CA VAL A 55 -1.02 3.11 40.68
C VAL A 55 -1.34 1.90 41.54
N LEU A 56 -0.32 1.15 41.98
CA LEU A 56 -0.50 -0.07 42.77
C LEU A 56 -1.06 0.17 44.18
N PHE A 57 -0.57 1.19 44.88
CA PHE A 57 -0.79 1.30 46.34
C PHE A 57 -1.49 2.59 46.79
N SER A 58 -1.49 3.63 45.97
CA SER A 58 -1.93 4.98 46.40
C SER A 58 -3.18 5.47 45.68
N GLY A 59 -3.76 4.66 44.79
CA GLY A 59 -4.98 5.02 44.06
C GLY A 59 -4.76 6.14 43.05
N ALA A 60 -3.56 6.20 42.43
CA ALA A 60 -3.26 7.15 41.35
C ALA A 60 -4.12 6.95 40.09
N GLY A 61 -4.98 5.92 40.07
CA GLY A 61 -5.87 5.55 38.98
C GLY A 61 -5.35 4.28 38.28
N PRO A 62 -6.09 3.72 37.30
CA PRO A 62 -5.44 2.87 36.31
C PRO A 62 -4.40 3.71 35.57
N ALA A 63 -3.27 3.11 35.20
CA ALA A 63 -2.30 3.77 34.33
C ALA A 63 -2.97 4.15 33.01
N ASN A 64 -2.58 5.28 32.43
CA ASN A 64 -3.02 5.68 31.07
C ASN A 64 -2.47 4.71 30.01
N CYS A 65 -1.32 4.10 30.31
CA CYS A 65 -0.71 3.04 29.53
C CYS A 65 -0.23 1.96 30.50
N ALA A 66 -0.99 0.86 30.61
CA ALA A 66 -0.65 -0.23 31.51
C ALA A 66 0.57 -1.01 31.00
N ASP A 67 0.72 -1.14 29.68
CA ASP A 67 1.88 -1.78 29.04
C ASP A 67 3.19 -1.05 29.35
N ALA A 68 3.18 0.30 29.40
CA ALA A 68 4.36 1.07 29.79
C ALA A 68 4.76 0.84 31.26
N CYS A 69 3.79 0.48 32.10
CA CYS A 69 3.98 0.22 33.52
C CYS A 69 4.34 -1.24 33.83
N ASP A 70 4.16 -2.16 32.89
CA ASP A 70 4.68 -3.54 32.92
C ASP A 70 6.11 -3.54 32.35
N VAL A 71 7.06 -3.23 33.24
CA VAL A 71 8.46 -2.98 32.87
C VAL A 71 9.22 -4.28 32.63
N ASN A 72 8.83 -5.37 33.32
CA ASN A 72 9.45 -6.66 33.13
C ASN A 72 8.77 -7.52 32.04
N ASP A 73 7.68 -7.02 31.46
CA ASP A 73 6.93 -7.63 30.35
C ASP A 73 6.44 -9.03 30.70
N ASP A 74 5.90 -9.18 31.93
CA ASP A 74 5.37 -10.46 32.41
C ASP A 74 3.84 -10.61 32.27
N GLY A 75 3.20 -9.59 31.68
CA GLY A 75 1.78 -9.49 31.40
C GLY A 75 0.95 -9.04 32.60
N SER A 76 1.58 -8.35 33.55
CA SER A 76 0.96 -7.87 34.79
C SER A 76 1.69 -6.68 35.39
N HIS A 77 0.97 -5.58 35.59
CA HIS A 77 1.51 -4.46 36.39
C HIS A 77 1.47 -4.80 37.90
N ASP A 78 2.63 -5.11 38.49
CA ASP A 78 2.81 -5.43 39.90
C ASP A 78 4.12 -4.88 40.53
N ILE A 79 4.49 -5.35 41.72
CA ILE A 79 5.70 -4.85 42.42
C ILE A 79 7.00 -5.21 41.70
N GLY A 80 6.99 -6.19 40.81
CA GLY A 80 8.08 -6.60 39.96
C GLY A 80 8.53 -5.47 39.03
N ASP A 81 7.61 -4.62 38.57
CA ASP A 81 7.93 -3.58 37.58
C ASP A 81 8.77 -2.46 38.15
N PRO A 82 8.40 -1.80 39.27
CA PRO A 82 9.25 -0.78 39.85
C PRO A 82 10.59 -1.35 40.32
N ILE A 83 10.64 -2.62 40.73
CA ILE A 83 11.91 -3.29 41.09
C ILE A 83 12.80 -3.44 39.86
N SER A 84 12.23 -3.88 38.73
CA SER A 84 12.96 -4.08 37.48
C SER A 84 13.48 -2.76 36.92
N LEU A 85 12.63 -1.72 36.93
CA LEU A 85 13.02 -0.37 36.51
C LEU A 85 14.13 0.22 37.39
N LEU A 86 13.98 0.19 38.72
CA LEU A 86 15.00 0.72 39.63
C LEU A 86 16.31 -0.09 39.58
N SER A 87 16.23 -1.39 39.30
CA SER A 87 17.39 -2.23 39.05
C SER A 87 18.15 -1.78 37.80
N ASN A 88 17.43 -1.52 36.70
CA ASN A 88 18.00 -0.94 35.49
C ASN A 88 18.67 0.41 35.76
N LEU A 89 17.95 1.35 36.37
CA LEU A 89 18.40 2.71 36.60
C LEU A 89 19.62 2.83 37.52
N PHE A 90 19.70 2.00 38.58
CA PHE A 90 20.68 2.21 39.66
C PHE A 90 21.63 1.05 39.93
N ASN A 91 21.32 -0.17 39.48
CA ASN A 91 22.10 -1.37 39.80
C ASN A 91 22.65 -2.09 38.57
N ALA A 92 22.66 -1.43 37.40
CA ALA A 92 23.04 -2.04 36.12
C ALA A 92 22.26 -3.33 35.83
N GLY A 93 20.98 -3.35 36.22
CA GLY A 93 20.03 -4.38 35.82
C GLY A 93 19.79 -4.37 34.31
N PRO A 94 19.11 -5.41 33.77
CA PRO A 94 18.78 -5.46 32.35
C PRO A 94 17.93 -4.25 31.95
N ASN A 95 18.06 -3.80 30.70
CA ASN A 95 17.11 -2.86 30.12
C ASN A 95 15.72 -3.50 30.03
N PRO A 96 14.63 -2.71 30.13
CA PRO A 96 13.31 -3.20 29.85
C PRO A 96 13.25 -3.90 28.49
N PRO A 97 12.44 -4.95 28.33
CA PRO A 97 12.11 -5.52 27.02
C PRO A 97 11.53 -4.46 26.07
N ALA A 98 11.49 -4.78 24.78
CA ALA A 98 10.88 -3.88 23.80
C ALA A 98 9.39 -3.64 24.12
N PRO A 99 8.83 -2.46 23.80
CA PRO A 99 9.44 -1.37 23.04
C PRO A 99 10.32 -0.46 23.93
N ASN A 100 11.60 -0.33 23.60
CA ASN A 100 12.56 0.52 24.33
C ASN A 100 12.70 1.93 23.72
N SER A 101 12.09 2.13 22.56
CA SER A 101 11.72 3.39 21.91
C SER A 101 10.20 3.42 21.75
N CYS A 102 9.64 4.47 21.13
CA CYS A 102 8.22 4.51 20.83
C CYS A 102 7.84 3.32 19.93
N GLY A 103 6.92 2.47 20.36
CA GLY A 103 6.53 1.28 19.59
C GLY A 103 5.28 0.59 20.14
N GLU A 104 4.80 -0.42 19.40
CA GLU A 104 3.74 -1.33 19.86
C GLU A 104 4.29 -2.36 20.85
N ASP A 105 3.39 -3.00 21.60
CA ASP A 105 3.75 -4.13 22.47
C ASP A 105 4.03 -5.40 21.64
N PRO A 106 5.28 -5.92 21.58
CA PRO A 106 5.59 -7.14 20.82
C PRO A 106 4.99 -8.41 21.46
N THR A 107 4.56 -8.32 22.71
CA THR A 107 4.21 -9.43 23.59
C THR A 107 2.75 -9.35 24.05
N SER A 108 1.86 -8.98 23.12
CA SER A 108 0.42 -8.77 23.36
C SER A 108 -0.19 -9.64 24.46
N ASP A 109 -0.69 -8.96 25.49
CA ASP A 109 -1.40 -9.57 26.61
C ASP A 109 -2.75 -8.87 26.92
N SER A 110 -3.16 -8.82 28.18
CA SER A 110 -4.44 -8.22 28.61
C SER A 110 -4.33 -6.76 29.05
N LEU A 111 -3.11 -6.25 29.20
CA LEU A 111 -2.80 -4.85 29.43
C LEU A 111 -3.01 -4.05 28.14
N ASP A 112 -3.30 -2.77 28.31
CA ASP A 112 -3.54 -1.86 27.19
C ASP A 112 -2.86 -0.51 27.37
N CYS A 113 -2.55 0.10 26.23
CA CYS A 113 -2.11 1.47 26.16
C CYS A 113 -3.20 2.37 25.58
N GLN A 114 -4.04 2.95 26.45
CA GLN A 114 -5.12 3.83 26.01
C GLN A 114 -4.60 5.18 25.55
N ASN A 115 -3.63 5.75 26.28
CA ASN A 115 -2.95 6.98 25.92
C ASN A 115 -1.45 6.81 26.15
N GLY A 116 -0.66 6.80 25.08
CA GLY A 116 0.80 6.87 25.12
C GLY A 116 1.33 8.31 25.14
N PRO A 117 2.65 8.51 25.13
CA PRO A 117 3.26 9.84 25.15
C PRO A 117 2.84 10.66 23.93
N ALA A 118 2.56 11.96 24.12
CA ALA A 118 2.13 12.82 23.02
C ALA A 118 3.18 12.96 21.91
N GLU A 119 4.45 12.75 22.25
CA GLU A 119 5.58 12.72 21.32
C GLU A 119 5.90 11.31 20.81
N CYS A 120 5.22 10.28 21.35
CA CYS A 120 5.26 8.91 20.84
C CYS A 120 4.24 8.80 19.70
N VAL A 121 4.57 9.50 18.62
CA VAL A 121 3.99 9.33 17.30
C VAL A 121 4.91 8.40 16.51
N PRO A 122 4.38 7.58 15.58
CA PRO A 122 5.23 6.91 14.59
C PRO A 122 6.15 7.98 13.98
N LEU A 123 7.45 7.76 14.02
CA LEU A 123 8.38 8.73 13.44
C LEU A 123 8.07 8.81 11.94
N THR A 124 8.21 10.00 11.36
CA THR A 124 8.05 10.15 9.93
C THR A 124 9.23 9.45 9.25
N GLU A 125 8.94 8.38 8.53
CA GLU A 125 9.92 7.62 7.75
C GLU A 125 10.55 8.49 6.65
N ASP A 126 11.89 8.53 6.56
CA ASP A 126 12.59 9.04 5.38
C ASP A 126 12.89 7.86 4.46
N CYS A 127 11.96 7.64 3.52
CA CYS A 127 11.91 6.52 2.58
C CYS A 127 13.09 6.37 1.61
N SER A 128 14.22 7.06 1.83
CA SER A 128 15.33 7.15 0.90
C SER A 128 16.72 7.11 1.52
N ASN A 129 16.83 6.96 2.84
CA ASN A 129 18.09 7.14 3.55
C ASN A 129 18.79 5.82 3.96
N GLY A 130 18.16 4.66 3.76
CA GLY A 130 18.73 3.34 4.06
C GLY A 130 18.67 2.96 5.54
N VAL A 131 17.84 3.62 6.32
CA VAL A 131 17.64 3.41 7.76
C VAL A 131 16.16 3.12 8.02
N ASP A 132 15.89 2.43 9.11
CA ASP A 132 14.57 2.23 9.69
C ASP A 132 14.34 3.41 10.64
N ASP A 133 13.69 4.48 10.16
CA ASP A 133 13.55 5.73 10.92
C ASP A 133 12.45 5.66 11.98
N ASP A 134 11.44 4.81 11.78
CA ASP A 134 10.34 4.61 12.72
C ASP A 134 10.47 3.39 13.64
N GLY A 135 11.44 2.51 13.37
CA GLY A 135 11.84 1.41 14.23
C GLY A 135 10.98 0.16 14.09
N ASP A 136 10.17 0.04 13.04
CA ASP A 136 9.26 -1.10 12.82
C ASP A 136 9.98 -2.34 12.22
N GLY A 137 11.25 -2.20 11.86
CA GLY A 137 12.11 -3.24 11.29
C GLY A 137 12.07 -3.32 9.77
N LEU A 138 11.34 -2.43 9.10
CA LEU A 138 11.37 -2.22 7.67
C LEU A 138 12.28 -1.01 7.34
N ILE A 139 12.78 -0.95 6.10
CA ILE A 139 13.72 0.08 5.67
C ILE A 139 13.26 0.61 4.32
N ASP A 140 13.16 1.94 4.19
CA ASP A 140 12.84 2.64 2.94
C ASP A 140 11.62 2.00 2.21
N CYS A 141 11.78 1.60 0.94
CA CYS A 141 10.72 1.04 0.11
C CYS A 141 10.30 -0.39 0.48
N ALA A 142 10.98 -1.02 1.43
CA ALA A 142 10.47 -2.23 2.07
C ALA A 142 9.42 -1.90 3.14
N ASP A 143 9.34 -0.64 3.56
CA ASP A 143 8.37 -0.13 4.51
C ASP A 143 7.00 0.09 3.86
N ARG A 144 5.94 -0.27 4.60
CA ARG A 144 4.56 -0.09 4.16
C ARG A 144 4.15 1.39 4.17
N ASP A 145 4.75 2.19 5.02
CA ASP A 145 4.45 3.61 5.15
C ASP A 145 5.08 4.41 3.99
N CYS A 146 6.04 3.81 3.27
CA CYS A 146 6.66 4.34 2.05
C CYS A 146 5.94 3.99 0.74
N ILE A 147 4.81 3.27 0.76
CA ILE A 147 4.12 2.80 -0.46
C ILE A 147 3.78 3.92 -1.46
N THR A 148 3.53 5.14 -0.98
CA THR A 148 3.21 6.29 -1.84
C THR A 148 4.35 7.29 -1.98
N ASP A 149 5.52 7.00 -1.38
CA ASP A 149 6.65 7.92 -1.45
C ASP A 149 7.26 7.93 -2.87
N PRO A 150 7.50 9.11 -3.48
CA PRO A 150 8.12 9.20 -4.80
C PRO A 150 9.47 8.50 -4.93
N ALA A 151 10.25 8.34 -3.86
CA ALA A 151 11.51 7.58 -3.86
C ALA A 151 11.29 6.08 -4.08
N CYS A 152 10.11 5.57 -3.74
CA CYS A 152 9.74 4.16 -3.81
C CYS A 152 8.85 3.82 -5.00
N ILE A 153 8.37 4.83 -5.72
CA ILE A 153 7.76 4.65 -7.03
C ILE A 153 8.90 4.51 -8.04
N VAL A 154 9.30 3.27 -8.32
CA VAL A 154 10.23 2.99 -9.42
C VAL A 154 9.53 3.38 -10.73
N PRO A 155 10.13 4.28 -11.55
CA PRO A 155 9.53 4.66 -12.81
C PRO A 155 9.46 3.45 -13.75
N LEU A 156 8.36 3.34 -14.50
CA LEU A 156 8.21 2.29 -15.50
C LEU A 156 9.28 2.43 -16.59
N SER A 157 9.84 1.30 -17.00
CA SER A 157 10.87 1.18 -18.02
C SER A 157 10.44 0.20 -19.11
N PHE A 158 10.99 0.38 -20.31
CA PHE A 158 10.72 -0.58 -21.37
C PHE A 158 11.38 -1.93 -21.06
N GLU A 159 12.62 -1.93 -20.56
CA GLU A 159 13.35 -3.17 -20.30
C GLU A 159 12.69 -4.06 -19.24
N PHE A 160 12.22 -3.50 -18.12
CA PHE A 160 11.75 -4.29 -16.99
C PHE A 160 10.24 -4.49 -16.95
N ASP A 161 9.45 -3.60 -17.54
CA ASP A 161 7.99 -3.62 -17.40
C ASP A 161 7.31 -3.98 -18.72
N VAL A 162 7.60 -3.23 -19.79
CA VAL A 162 6.88 -3.35 -21.07
C VAL A 162 7.41 -4.50 -21.93
N TYR A 163 8.72 -4.70 -22.00
CA TYR A 163 9.31 -5.72 -22.85
C TYR A 163 8.94 -7.16 -22.42
N PRO A 164 8.89 -7.51 -21.12
CA PRO A 164 8.37 -8.82 -20.70
C PRO A 164 6.95 -9.08 -21.19
N LEU A 165 6.07 -8.08 -21.12
CA LEU A 165 4.71 -8.16 -21.67
C LEU A 165 4.73 -8.39 -23.19
N ILE A 166 5.53 -7.64 -23.94
CA ILE A 166 5.70 -7.83 -25.38
C ILE A 166 6.16 -9.24 -25.71
N THR A 167 7.12 -9.79 -24.94
CA THR A 167 7.66 -11.13 -25.19
C THR A 167 6.60 -12.21 -25.06
N VAL A 168 5.68 -12.09 -24.10
CA VAL A 168 4.61 -13.06 -23.86
C VAL A 168 3.47 -12.88 -24.86
N GLU A 169 3.03 -11.63 -25.06
CA GLU A 169 1.74 -11.36 -25.72
C GLU A 169 1.86 -11.01 -27.20
N CYS A 170 3.04 -10.58 -27.67
CA CYS A 170 3.19 -10.03 -29.03
C CYS A 170 4.13 -10.83 -29.93
N THR A 171 5.21 -11.40 -29.37
CA THR A 171 6.27 -12.00 -30.20
C THR A 171 5.85 -13.24 -30.99
N PHE A 172 4.76 -13.91 -30.61
CA PHE A 172 4.23 -15.04 -31.38
C PHE A 172 3.89 -14.65 -32.84
N CYS A 173 3.35 -13.44 -33.04
CA CYS A 173 3.05 -12.89 -34.36
C CYS A 173 4.14 -11.93 -34.86
N HIS A 174 4.80 -11.23 -33.93
CA HIS A 174 5.85 -10.25 -34.20
C HIS A 174 7.25 -10.82 -33.98
N GLY A 175 7.47 -12.06 -34.40
CA GLY A 175 8.73 -12.78 -34.27
C GLY A 175 9.03 -13.61 -35.52
N PRO A 176 10.25 -14.18 -35.62
CA PRO A 176 10.66 -15.01 -36.74
C PRO A 176 9.79 -16.29 -36.84
N PRO A 177 9.66 -16.88 -38.04
CA PRO A 177 10.35 -16.53 -39.29
C PRO A 177 9.68 -15.43 -40.12
N ASN A 178 8.40 -15.11 -39.84
CA ASN A 178 7.59 -14.20 -40.66
C ASN A 178 6.88 -13.19 -39.76
N PRO A 179 7.58 -12.15 -39.28
CA PRO A 179 6.99 -11.14 -38.42
C PRO A 179 5.87 -10.39 -39.16
N LEU A 180 4.66 -10.42 -38.61
CA LEU A 180 3.52 -9.70 -39.17
C LEU A 180 3.71 -8.18 -39.01
N GLY A 181 3.11 -7.42 -39.93
CA GLY A 181 3.20 -5.96 -39.92
C GLY A 181 4.61 -5.40 -40.17
N ASN A 182 5.55 -6.24 -40.63
CA ASN A 182 6.96 -5.89 -40.78
C ASN A 182 7.59 -5.39 -39.46
N LEU A 183 7.08 -5.87 -38.33
CA LEU A 183 7.55 -5.53 -36.99
C LEU A 183 7.98 -6.81 -36.28
N ASP A 184 9.28 -6.93 -36.03
CA ASP A 184 9.86 -8.01 -35.24
C ASP A 184 10.36 -7.47 -33.90
N MET A 185 9.91 -8.08 -32.82
CA MET A 185 10.17 -7.67 -31.43
C MET A 185 11.15 -8.60 -30.71
N THR A 186 11.82 -9.49 -31.44
CA THR A 186 12.71 -10.53 -30.86
C THR A 186 14.16 -10.40 -31.32
N THR A 187 14.41 -10.06 -32.59
CA THR A 187 15.79 -10.04 -33.12
C THR A 187 16.54 -8.81 -32.64
N GLY A 188 17.71 -9.04 -32.04
CA GLY A 188 18.58 -7.96 -31.55
C GLY A 188 18.33 -7.56 -30.09
N GLY A 189 17.44 -8.27 -29.39
CA GLY A 189 17.17 -8.07 -27.96
C GLY A 189 16.35 -6.82 -27.65
N VAL A 190 16.27 -6.51 -26.36
CA VAL A 190 15.42 -5.44 -25.80
C VAL A 190 15.68 -4.07 -26.42
N THR A 191 16.94 -3.66 -26.57
CA THR A 191 17.29 -2.36 -27.16
C THR A 191 16.83 -2.26 -28.62
N ALA A 192 16.97 -3.33 -29.40
CA ALA A 192 16.51 -3.33 -30.78
C ALA A 192 14.98 -3.27 -30.85
N ALA A 193 14.27 -3.96 -29.95
CA ALA A 193 12.81 -3.89 -29.86
C ALA A 193 12.32 -2.47 -29.51
N TYR A 194 12.95 -1.81 -28.52
CA TYR A 194 12.65 -0.43 -28.14
C TYR A 194 12.75 0.53 -29.34
N THR A 195 13.89 0.50 -30.04
CA THR A 195 14.15 1.42 -31.17
C THR A 195 13.26 1.19 -32.39
N ARG A 196 12.54 0.06 -32.46
CA ARG A 196 11.58 -0.24 -33.55
C ARG A 196 10.20 0.32 -33.30
N ILE A 197 9.87 0.70 -32.07
CA ILE A 197 8.53 1.16 -31.70
C ILE A 197 8.54 2.60 -31.19
N VAL A 198 9.57 3.02 -30.47
CA VAL A 198 9.62 4.38 -29.90
C VAL A 198 10.12 5.37 -30.96
N ASN A 199 9.40 6.48 -31.11
CA ASN A 199 9.64 7.51 -32.13
C ASN A 199 9.70 6.93 -33.57
N THR A 200 8.93 5.86 -33.82
CA THR A 200 8.91 5.16 -35.11
C THR A 200 7.56 5.35 -35.77
N PRO A 201 7.48 6.00 -36.94
CA PRO A 201 6.21 6.21 -37.65
C PRO A 201 5.46 4.91 -37.91
N SER A 202 4.15 4.92 -37.67
CA SER A 202 3.29 3.78 -37.95
C SER A 202 3.12 3.57 -39.45
N ASN A 203 3.34 2.33 -39.91
CA ASN A 203 3.08 1.93 -41.30
C ASN A 203 1.58 1.91 -41.65
N GLU A 204 0.71 1.84 -40.65
CA GLU A 204 -0.76 1.81 -40.83
C GLU A 204 -1.36 3.21 -40.82
N CYS A 205 -0.72 4.17 -40.13
CA CYS A 205 -1.18 5.56 -40.02
C CYS A 205 0.00 6.49 -39.73
N SER A 206 0.65 7.00 -40.78
CA SER A 206 1.91 7.75 -40.69
C SER A 206 1.84 9.10 -39.97
N ASN A 207 0.65 9.52 -39.55
CA ASN A 207 0.46 10.71 -38.69
C ASN A 207 0.72 10.42 -37.22
N TYR A 208 0.95 9.15 -36.87
CA TYR A 208 1.24 8.66 -35.54
C TYR A 208 2.56 7.89 -35.56
N ASP A 209 3.28 7.95 -34.45
CA ASP A 209 4.30 6.98 -34.15
C ASP A 209 3.68 5.73 -33.52
N LEU A 210 4.38 4.60 -33.59
CA LEU A 210 3.99 3.38 -32.88
C LEU A 210 3.91 3.68 -31.37
N ILE A 211 4.94 4.33 -30.83
CA ILE A 211 4.97 4.94 -29.51
C ILE A 211 5.52 6.37 -29.64
N GLU A 212 4.70 7.35 -29.24
CA GLU A 212 5.05 8.77 -29.07
C GLU A 212 5.31 9.04 -27.57
N PRO A 213 6.56 9.25 -27.16
CA PRO A 213 6.88 9.55 -25.76
C PRO A 213 6.10 10.75 -25.21
N ASN A 214 5.60 10.65 -23.99
CA ASN A 214 4.80 11.66 -23.28
C ASN A 214 3.38 11.90 -23.85
N ASP A 215 2.96 11.15 -24.88
CA ASP A 215 1.60 11.25 -25.42
C ASP A 215 1.07 9.88 -25.86
N SER A 216 0.46 9.18 -24.91
CA SER A 216 -0.21 7.91 -25.14
C SER A 216 -1.37 8.02 -26.15
N GLN A 217 -2.01 9.18 -26.25
CA GLN A 217 -3.05 9.42 -27.24
C GLN A 217 -2.47 9.62 -28.64
N ALA A 218 -1.22 10.03 -28.78
CA ALA A 218 -0.49 10.07 -30.06
C ALA A 218 0.28 8.77 -30.37
N SER A 219 0.08 7.71 -29.57
CA SER A 219 0.73 6.41 -29.79
C SER A 219 -0.19 5.41 -30.50
N TRP A 220 0.18 5.02 -31.73
CA TRP A 220 -0.63 4.11 -32.55
C TRP A 220 -0.75 2.71 -31.93
N LEU A 221 0.33 2.20 -31.32
CA LEU A 221 0.34 0.89 -30.69
C LEU A 221 -0.69 0.82 -29.55
N LEU A 222 -0.75 1.84 -28.69
CA LEU A 222 -1.74 1.89 -27.60
C LEU A 222 -3.17 1.86 -28.15
N ARG A 223 -3.45 2.66 -29.20
CA ARG A 223 -4.76 2.67 -29.85
C ARG A 223 -5.15 1.32 -30.42
N LYS A 224 -4.18 0.58 -30.97
CA LYS A 224 -4.38 -0.77 -31.52
C LYS A 224 -4.68 -1.80 -30.44
N ILE A 225 -4.12 -1.68 -29.24
CA ILE A 225 -4.42 -2.60 -28.12
C ILE A 225 -5.71 -2.23 -27.39
N GLU A 226 -6.07 -0.96 -27.35
CA GLU A 226 -7.35 -0.47 -26.79
C GLU A 226 -8.54 -0.65 -27.74
N GLY A 227 -8.29 -0.81 -29.04
CA GLY A 227 -9.33 -0.88 -30.08
C GLY A 227 -9.90 0.48 -30.49
N THR A 228 -9.22 1.58 -30.14
CA THR A 228 -9.63 2.96 -30.48
C THR A 228 -9.06 3.45 -31.82
N HIS A 229 -8.18 2.65 -32.45
CA HIS A 229 -7.46 3.00 -33.69
C HIS A 229 -8.37 3.30 -34.89
N LEU A 230 -9.51 2.62 -35.04
CA LEU A 230 -10.45 2.88 -36.14
C LEU A 230 -11.11 4.26 -36.03
N ALA A 231 -11.46 4.67 -34.82
CA ALA A 231 -12.02 5.99 -34.57
C ALA A 231 -10.95 7.08 -34.81
N ALA A 232 -9.72 6.85 -34.36
CA ALA A 232 -8.60 7.75 -34.62
C ALA A 232 -8.29 7.88 -36.13
N ALA A 233 -8.28 6.76 -36.87
CA ALA A 233 -8.04 6.77 -38.31
C ALA A 233 -9.04 7.66 -39.05
N ALA A 234 -10.33 7.57 -38.69
CA ALA A 234 -11.38 8.38 -39.30
C ALA A 234 -11.21 9.89 -39.04
N VAL A 235 -10.68 10.28 -37.88
CA VAL A 235 -10.46 11.68 -37.51
C VAL A 235 -9.22 12.26 -38.18
N PHE A 236 -8.13 11.49 -38.23
CA PHE A 236 -6.82 11.97 -38.69
C PHE A 236 -6.50 11.64 -40.15
N GLY A 237 -7.50 11.15 -40.90
CA GLY A 237 -7.39 10.91 -42.34
C GLY A 237 -6.53 9.71 -42.72
N CYS A 238 -6.38 8.75 -41.81
CA CYS A 238 -5.74 7.47 -42.12
C CYS A 238 -6.75 6.50 -42.72
N ASP A 239 -6.27 5.61 -43.59
CA ASP A 239 -7.13 4.61 -44.23
C ASP A 239 -7.60 3.58 -43.21
N ALA A 240 -8.91 3.54 -42.94
CA ALA A 240 -9.51 2.61 -42.00
C ALA A 240 -9.34 1.13 -42.40
N ILE A 241 -9.16 0.84 -43.69
CA ILE A 241 -8.85 -0.52 -44.17
C ILE A 241 -7.40 -0.86 -43.82
N ALA A 242 -6.48 0.08 -44.02
CA ALA A 242 -5.06 -0.08 -43.67
C ALA A 242 -4.84 -0.17 -42.15
N ALA A 243 -5.69 0.48 -41.35
CA ALA A 243 -5.66 0.44 -39.89
C ALA A 243 -5.95 -0.97 -39.31
N GLY A 244 -6.53 -1.89 -40.10
CA GLY A 244 -6.76 -3.27 -39.69
C GLY A 244 -7.64 -3.42 -38.45
N VAL A 245 -7.45 -4.51 -37.70
CA VAL A 245 -8.24 -4.82 -36.49
C VAL A 245 -7.45 -4.55 -35.21
N GLN A 246 -8.16 -4.60 -34.07
CA GLN A 246 -7.56 -4.51 -32.73
C GLN A 246 -6.57 -5.66 -32.50
N MET A 247 -5.47 -5.36 -31.82
CA MET A 247 -4.45 -6.32 -31.40
C MET A 247 -4.57 -6.61 -29.90
N PRO A 248 -4.13 -7.78 -29.41
CA PRO A 248 -3.71 -8.97 -30.17
C PRO A 248 -4.87 -9.68 -30.91
N LEU A 249 -4.57 -10.43 -31.97
CA LEU A 249 -5.56 -11.14 -32.81
C LEU A 249 -6.02 -12.48 -32.20
N GLY A 250 -7.29 -12.85 -32.42
CA GLY A 250 -7.78 -14.21 -32.21
C GLY A 250 -8.13 -14.53 -30.75
N PRO A 251 -7.90 -15.77 -30.24
CA PRO A 251 -8.22 -16.14 -28.86
C PRO A 251 -7.35 -15.43 -27.80
N PHE A 252 -6.34 -14.67 -28.27
CA PHE A 252 -5.47 -13.80 -27.47
C PHE A 252 -6.02 -12.37 -27.33
N CYS A 253 -7.25 -12.11 -27.81
CA CYS A 253 -7.92 -10.88 -27.47
C CYS A 253 -8.40 -10.97 -26.00
N CYS A 254 -8.00 -10.11 -25.08
CA CYS A 254 -7.18 -8.89 -25.19
C CYS A 254 -6.14 -8.88 -24.05
N LEU A 255 -5.23 -7.90 -24.08
CA LEU A 255 -4.46 -7.58 -22.88
C LEU A 255 -5.41 -7.24 -21.72
N GLU A 256 -5.01 -7.61 -20.51
CA GLU A 256 -5.72 -7.24 -19.30
C GLU A 256 -5.69 -5.70 -19.11
N PRO A 257 -6.70 -5.09 -18.47
CA PRO A 257 -6.74 -3.64 -18.28
C PRO A 257 -5.48 -3.07 -17.60
N ASN A 258 -4.95 -3.76 -16.59
CA ASN A 258 -3.71 -3.37 -15.90
C ASN A 258 -2.47 -3.40 -16.83
N GLN A 259 -2.40 -4.33 -17.78
CA GLN A 259 -1.32 -4.39 -18.77
C GLN A 259 -1.39 -3.21 -19.73
N ILE A 260 -2.60 -2.81 -20.13
CA ILE A 260 -2.81 -1.62 -20.97
C ILE A 260 -2.49 -0.34 -20.18
N ASP A 261 -2.92 -0.26 -18.93
CA ASP A 261 -2.63 0.89 -18.04
C ASP A 261 -1.12 1.04 -17.82
N MET A 262 -0.39 -0.05 -17.57
CA MET A 262 1.07 -0.05 -17.46
C MET A 262 1.75 0.48 -18.73
N ILE A 263 1.31 0.03 -19.92
CA ILE A 263 1.85 0.57 -21.19
C ILE A 263 1.53 2.06 -21.31
N ARG A 264 0.30 2.49 -20.98
CA ARG A 264 -0.10 3.89 -21.05
C ARG A 264 0.74 4.77 -20.13
N ASP A 265 0.91 4.37 -18.88
CA ASP A 265 1.66 5.10 -17.87
C ASP A 265 3.15 5.18 -18.24
N TRP A 266 3.72 4.10 -18.78
CA TRP A 266 5.09 4.11 -19.32
C TRP A 266 5.24 5.12 -20.47
N ILE A 267 4.30 5.17 -21.41
CA ILE A 267 4.33 6.14 -22.52
C ILE A 267 4.22 7.56 -21.99
N ASP A 268 3.22 7.84 -21.15
CA ASP A 268 2.94 9.18 -20.62
C ASP A 268 4.06 9.68 -19.68
N SER A 269 4.84 8.76 -19.11
CA SER A 269 6.06 9.06 -18.33
C SER A 269 7.31 9.26 -19.19
N GLY A 270 7.17 9.31 -20.52
CA GLY A 270 8.27 9.60 -21.44
C GLY A 270 8.90 8.39 -22.12
N ALA A 271 8.29 7.20 -21.98
CA ALA A 271 8.71 5.96 -22.63
C ALA A 271 10.20 5.62 -22.38
N ASP A 272 10.60 5.56 -21.10
CA ASP A 272 11.99 5.27 -20.70
C ASP A 272 12.46 3.89 -21.21
N PRO A 273 13.71 3.72 -21.71
CA PRO A 273 14.21 2.47 -22.27
C PRO A 273 14.28 1.26 -21.33
#